data_AF-A9VPL5-F1
#
_entry.id   AF-A9VPL5-F1
#
_cell.length_a   1.000
_cell.length_b   1.000
_cell.length_c   1.000
_cell.angle_alpha   90.00
_cell.angle_beta   90.00
_cell.angle_gamma   90.00
#
_symmetry.space_group_name_H-M   'P 1'
#
loop_
_entity.id
_entity.type
_entity.pdbx_description
1 polymer ?
#
loop_
_entity_poly.entity_id
_entity_poly.type
_entity_poly.pdbx_seq_one_letter_code
_entity_poly.pdbx_strand_id
1 'polypeptide(L)'
;MKRIVYVLSLVLICSFTYFILPEKSYACDCTKASPEERLQQNDVVFEGKVLEVQEKDGRMKTLFEVKKIWKGTSSSQIIIYTSSSSSCAFRFAEGGEYLVFSSHRGEVKLLETSSCSGTKRLDEAEIEKMALRHIAKESVPTKKVDLKDEMVSGLSWWQVTIISIGVLLLIAVVIFIVKRTRKK
;
A
#
# COMPACT_ATOMS: atom_id res chain seq x y z
N MET A 1 -58.60 17.20 12.50
CA MET A 1 -58.13 16.44 11.32
C MET A 1 -57.11 17.21 10.49
N LYS A 2 -57.40 18.43 9.99
CA LYS A 2 -56.44 19.23 9.18
C LYS A 2 -55.06 19.44 9.85
N ARG A 3 -55.01 19.80 11.14
CA ARG A 3 -53.75 19.97 11.89
C ARG A 3 -52.90 18.69 11.99
N ILE A 4 -53.52 17.52 12.12
CA ILE A 4 -52.82 16.23 12.20
C ILE A 4 -52.22 15.86 10.84
N VAL A 5 -52.95 16.13 9.74
CA VAL A 5 -52.45 15.92 8.38
C VAL A 5 -51.25 16.83 8.08
N TYR A 6 -51.27 18.10 8.49
CA TYR A 6 -50.14 19.00 8.32
C TYR A 6 -48.90 18.55 9.11
N VAL A 7 -49.07 18.06 10.34
CA VAL A 7 -47.95 17.56 11.16
C VAL A 7 -47.36 16.28 10.56
N LEU A 8 -48.19 15.34 10.10
CA LEU A 8 -47.73 14.12 9.42
C LEU A 8 -47.00 14.44 8.11
N SER A 9 -47.52 15.39 7.33
CA SER A 9 -46.87 15.83 6.09
C SER A 9 -45.53 16.52 6.37
N LEU A 10 -45.43 17.32 7.43
CA LEU A 10 -44.19 17.98 7.85
C LEU A 10 -43.13 16.96 8.30
N VAL A 11 -43.53 15.93 9.07
CA VAL A 11 -42.64 14.85 9.52
C VAL A 11 -42.13 14.03 8.34
N LEU A 12 -42.98 13.72 7.37
CA LEU A 12 -42.57 13.01 6.15
C LEU A 12 -41.59 13.83 5.32
N ILE A 13 -41.81 15.14 5.17
CA ILE A 13 -40.91 16.05 4.45
C ILE A 13 -39.55 16.14 5.18
N CYS A 14 -39.54 16.31 6.50
CA CYS A 14 -38.30 16.35 7.28
C CYS A 14 -37.52 15.02 7.24
N SER A 15 -38.23 13.89 7.26
CA SER A 15 -37.62 12.57 7.12
C SER A 15 -37.00 12.36 5.72
N PHE A 16 -37.66 12.82 4.66
CA PHE A 16 -37.12 12.76 3.31
C PHE A 16 -35.89 13.66 3.13
N THR A 17 -35.84 14.82 3.76
CA THR A 17 -34.66 15.71 3.67
C THR A 17 -33.41 15.15 4.35
N TYR A 18 -33.55 14.21 5.29
CA TYR A 18 -32.41 13.57 5.96
C TYR A 18 -31.69 12.54 5.06
N PHE A 19 -32.38 11.99 4.06
CA PHE A 19 -31.81 11.05 3.08
C PHE A 19 -31.07 11.70 1.91
N ILE A 20 -31.16 13.03 1.74
CA ILE A 20 -30.59 13.74 0.58
C ILE A 20 -29.25 14.41 0.94
N LEU A 21 -28.70 14.19 2.14
CA LEU A 21 -27.33 14.61 2.42
C LEU A 21 -26.40 13.74 1.54
N PRO A 22 -25.70 14.32 0.55
CA PRO A 22 -24.77 13.54 -0.23
C PRO A 22 -23.66 13.07 0.71
N GLU A 23 -23.53 11.76 0.88
CA GLU A 23 -22.29 11.21 1.39
C GLU A 23 -21.19 11.73 0.46
N LYS A 24 -20.17 12.37 1.03
CA LYS A 24 -19.03 12.87 0.26
C LYS A 24 -18.41 11.67 -0.45
N SER A 25 -18.70 11.51 -1.74
CA SER A 25 -18.00 10.54 -2.57
C SER A 25 -16.59 11.08 -2.75
N TYR A 26 -15.62 10.45 -2.08
CA TYR A 26 -14.20 10.72 -2.35
C TYR A 26 -13.84 10.06 -3.68
N ALA A 27 -14.25 10.68 -4.79
CA ALA A 27 -13.78 10.29 -6.11
C ALA A 27 -12.30 10.68 -6.25
N CYS A 28 -11.52 9.84 -6.90
CA CYS A 28 -10.16 10.17 -7.26
C CYS A 28 -10.18 11.13 -8.45
N ASP A 29 -9.80 12.39 -8.25
CA ASP A 29 -9.64 13.37 -9.33
C ASP A 29 -8.15 13.67 -9.51
N CYS A 30 -7.60 13.22 -10.64
CA CYS A 30 -6.19 13.38 -10.95
C CYS A 30 -6.00 14.53 -11.93
N THR A 31 -5.15 15.48 -11.57
CA THR A 31 -4.72 16.52 -12.50
C THR A 31 -3.98 15.90 -13.68
N LYS A 32 -4.36 16.28 -14.90
CA LYS A 32 -3.61 15.91 -16.11
C LYS A 32 -2.23 16.56 -16.04
N ALA A 33 -1.19 15.77 -16.22
CA ALA A 33 0.20 16.20 -16.24
C ALA A 33 0.95 15.44 -17.33
N SER A 34 1.83 16.14 -18.02
CA SER A 34 2.75 15.57 -19.00
C SER A 34 3.77 14.63 -18.34
N PRO A 35 4.42 13.74 -19.11
CA PRO A 35 5.49 12.89 -18.57
C PRO A 35 6.63 13.67 -17.92
N GLU A 36 6.96 14.85 -18.47
CA GLU A 36 7.98 15.74 -17.91
C GLU A 36 7.57 16.33 -16.57
N GLU A 37 6.34 16.85 -16.46
CA GLU A 37 5.81 17.35 -15.18
C GLU A 37 5.76 16.25 -14.13
N ARG A 38 5.33 15.04 -14.50
CA ARG A 38 5.32 13.88 -13.60
C ARG A 38 6.72 13.49 -13.16
N LEU A 39 7.70 13.51 -14.07
CA LEU A 39 9.10 13.26 -13.73
C LEU A 39 9.64 14.32 -12.76
N GLN A 40 9.25 15.59 -12.92
CA GLN A 40 9.67 16.67 -12.01
C GLN A 40 9.00 16.54 -10.63
N GLN A 41 7.70 16.25 -10.58
CA GLN A 41 6.89 16.14 -9.36
C GLN A 41 7.21 14.91 -8.49
N ASN A 42 7.77 13.85 -9.08
CA ASN A 42 8.10 12.62 -8.37
C ASN A 42 9.58 12.56 -8.02
N ASP A 43 9.91 12.03 -6.85
CA ASP A 43 11.29 11.94 -6.37
C ASP A 43 12.04 10.77 -6.99
N VAL A 44 11.36 9.63 -7.14
CA VAL A 44 11.92 8.37 -7.63
C VAL A 44 11.05 7.83 -8.76
N VAL A 45 11.68 7.57 -9.91
CA VAL A 45 11.03 7.03 -11.11
C VAL A 45 11.84 5.88 -11.67
N PHE A 46 11.23 4.72 -11.85
CA PHE A 46 11.92 3.50 -12.30
C PHE A 46 10.98 2.53 -13.03
N GLU A 47 11.55 1.64 -13.82
CA GLU A 47 10.89 0.44 -14.32
C GLU A 47 11.31 -0.75 -13.45
N GLY A 48 10.34 -1.55 -13.01
CA GLY A 48 10.62 -2.68 -12.14
C GLY A 48 9.56 -3.77 -12.20
N LYS A 49 9.95 -4.95 -11.72
CA LYS A 49 9.08 -6.11 -11.56
C LYS A 49 8.68 -6.25 -10.10
N VAL A 50 7.41 -6.49 -9.84
CA VAL A 50 6.90 -6.75 -8.50
C VAL A 50 7.38 -8.13 -8.05
N LEU A 51 8.08 -8.18 -6.92
CA LEU A 51 8.50 -9.41 -6.26
C LEU A 51 7.46 -9.91 -5.27
N GLU A 52 6.85 -8.99 -4.51
CA GLU A 52 5.94 -9.33 -3.42
C GLU A 52 5.00 -8.15 -3.13
N VAL A 53 3.74 -8.45 -2.80
CA VAL A 53 2.74 -7.47 -2.38
C VAL A 53 2.16 -7.89 -1.04
N GLN A 54 2.16 -6.98 -0.07
CA GLN A 54 1.53 -7.20 1.23
C GLN A 54 0.60 -6.07 1.62
N GLU A 55 -0.53 -6.41 2.23
CA GLU A 55 -1.44 -5.47 2.85
C GLU A 55 -1.32 -5.55 4.38
N LYS A 56 -1.04 -4.41 5.03
CA LYS A 56 -0.98 -4.32 6.48
C LYS A 56 -1.37 -2.93 6.96
N ASP A 57 -2.17 -2.87 8.03
CA ASP A 57 -2.58 -1.63 8.68
C ASP A 57 -3.17 -0.58 7.73
N GLY A 58 -3.95 -1.03 6.74
CA GLY A 58 -4.57 -0.16 5.74
C GLY A 58 -3.59 0.40 4.69
N ARG A 59 -2.38 -0.15 4.57
CA ARG A 59 -1.39 0.20 3.54
C ARG A 59 -0.97 -1.03 2.75
N MET A 60 -0.81 -0.86 1.45
CA MET A 60 -0.15 -1.82 0.58
C MET A 60 1.34 -1.51 0.57
N LYS A 61 2.17 -2.50 0.90
CA LYS A 61 3.62 -2.47 0.79
C LYS A 61 4.02 -3.39 -0.35
N THR A 62 4.70 -2.86 -1.36
CA THR A 62 5.08 -3.61 -2.57
C THR A 62 6.58 -3.57 -2.77
N LEU A 63 7.21 -4.74 -2.83
CA LEU A 63 8.63 -4.87 -3.12
C LEU A 63 8.85 -5.03 -4.63
N PHE A 64 9.73 -4.20 -5.16
CA PHE A 64 10.16 -4.24 -6.55
C PHE A 64 11.60 -4.71 -6.69
N GLU A 65 11.83 -5.50 -7.74
CA GLU A 65 13.13 -5.60 -8.40
C GLU A 65 13.23 -4.49 -9.45
N VAL A 66 14.19 -3.60 -9.27
CA VAL A 66 14.41 -2.45 -10.16
C VAL A 66 15.22 -2.91 -11.37
N LYS A 67 14.73 -2.60 -12.57
CA LYS A 67 15.39 -2.93 -13.84
C LYS A 67 16.04 -1.71 -14.49
N LYS A 68 15.33 -0.58 -14.48
CA LYS A 68 15.78 0.68 -15.08
C LYS A 68 15.40 1.83 -14.20
N ILE A 69 16.29 2.81 -14.08
CA ILE A 69 16.11 3.99 -13.25
C ILE A 69 16.09 5.23 -14.15
N TRP A 70 15.04 6.03 -13.98
CA TRP A 70 14.87 7.32 -14.64
C TRP A 70 15.21 8.49 -13.71
N LYS A 71 14.98 8.34 -12.40
CA LYS A 71 15.26 9.38 -11.39
C LYS A 71 15.41 8.81 -9.97
N GLY A 72 16.30 9.42 -9.18
CA GLY A 72 16.20 9.44 -7.72
C GLY A 72 16.71 8.23 -6.94
N THR A 73 17.16 7.15 -7.58
CA THR A 73 17.63 5.95 -6.88
C THR A 73 18.85 5.31 -7.55
N SER A 74 19.47 4.35 -6.86
CA SER A 74 20.53 3.47 -7.37
C SER A 74 20.39 2.03 -6.88
N SER A 75 19.35 1.73 -6.09
CA SER A 75 19.12 0.44 -5.43
C SER A 75 18.51 -0.60 -6.37
N SER A 76 18.93 -1.86 -6.25
CA SER A 76 18.38 -2.99 -7.04
C SER A 76 16.99 -3.42 -6.60
N GLN A 77 16.60 -3.09 -5.37
CA GLN A 77 15.25 -3.30 -4.86
C GLN A 77 14.75 -2.05 -4.15
N ILE A 78 13.45 -1.81 -4.24
CA ILE A 78 12.77 -0.68 -3.63
C ILE A 78 11.40 -1.14 -3.12
N ILE A 79 11.01 -0.62 -1.96
CA ILE A 79 9.66 -0.79 -1.43
C ILE A 79 8.85 0.47 -1.73
N ILE A 80 7.65 0.26 -2.28
CA ILE A 80 6.67 1.31 -2.56
C ILE A 80 5.42 1.09 -1.72
N TYR A 81 4.88 2.18 -1.18
CA TYR A 81 3.68 2.19 -0.37
C TYR A 81 2.50 2.79 -1.14
N THR A 82 1.30 2.24 -0.93
CA THR A 82 0.04 2.81 -1.39
C THR A 82 -0.99 2.71 -0.26
N SER A 83 -1.96 3.62 -0.22
CA SER A 83 -3.12 3.46 0.66
C SER A 83 -4.01 2.34 0.15
N SER A 84 -4.43 1.40 1.00
CA SER A 84 -5.34 0.30 0.59
C SER A 84 -6.77 0.78 0.34
N SER A 85 -7.23 1.76 1.10
CA SER A 85 -8.64 2.20 1.18
C SER A 85 -8.91 3.50 0.42
N SER A 86 -7.89 4.16 -0.10
CA SER A 86 -8.06 5.36 -0.93
C SER A 86 -8.68 5.01 -2.28
N SER A 87 -9.58 5.86 -2.77
CA SER A 87 -10.05 5.79 -4.16
C SER A 87 -8.92 6.01 -5.18
N CYS A 88 -7.79 6.60 -4.76
CA CYS A 88 -6.58 6.78 -5.57
C CYS A 88 -5.51 5.70 -5.34
N ALA A 89 -5.86 4.59 -4.68
CA ALA A 89 -4.95 3.47 -4.47
C ALA A 89 -4.47 2.89 -5.81
N PHE A 90 -3.16 2.76 -5.99
CA PHE A 90 -2.62 2.01 -7.13
C PHE A 90 -2.42 0.54 -6.75
N ARG A 91 -3.06 -0.38 -7.47
CA ARG A 91 -2.95 -1.82 -7.18
C ARG A 91 -1.88 -2.48 -8.05
N PHE A 92 -0.89 -3.04 -7.39
CA PHE A 92 0.16 -3.85 -8.02
C PHE A 92 -0.23 -5.33 -8.01
N ALA A 93 0.23 -6.06 -9.03
CA ALA A 93 0.11 -7.50 -9.13
C ALA A 93 1.50 -8.13 -9.06
N GLU A 94 1.64 -9.20 -8.27
CA GLU A 94 2.89 -9.95 -8.17
C GLU A 94 3.34 -10.46 -9.54
N GLY A 95 4.66 -10.38 -9.79
CA GLY A 95 5.26 -10.73 -11.06
C GLY A 95 5.02 -9.70 -12.18
N GLY A 96 4.13 -8.73 -12.00
CA GLY A 96 3.86 -7.67 -12.97
C GLY A 96 5.01 -6.68 -13.11
N GLU A 97 5.10 -6.06 -14.29
CA GLU A 97 6.10 -5.04 -14.60
C GLU A 97 5.45 -3.67 -14.75
N TYR A 98 6.09 -2.65 -14.18
CA TYR A 98 5.51 -1.32 -14.05
C TYR A 98 6.56 -0.23 -14.31
N LEU A 99 6.09 0.88 -14.88
CA LEU A 99 6.78 2.17 -14.77
C LEU A 99 6.19 2.88 -13.54
N VAL A 100 7.02 3.08 -12.53
CA VAL A 100 6.60 3.59 -11.22
C VAL A 100 7.06 5.03 -11.03
N PHE A 101 6.12 5.89 -10.67
CA PHE A 101 6.34 7.26 -10.23
C PHE A 101 6.01 7.36 -8.74
N SER A 102 6.99 7.75 -7.92
CA SER A 102 6.83 7.81 -6.48
C SER A 102 7.51 9.03 -5.85
N SER A 103 6.93 9.51 -4.76
CA SER A 103 7.46 10.63 -3.98
C SER A 103 7.59 10.25 -2.51
N HIS A 104 8.55 10.87 -1.83
CA HIS A 104 8.69 10.75 -0.39
C HIS A 104 7.51 11.47 0.31
N ARG A 105 6.82 10.75 1.19
CA ARG A 105 5.74 11.31 2.02
C ARG A 105 5.92 10.96 3.49
N GLY A 106 5.35 11.83 4.34
CA GLY A 106 5.41 11.72 5.80
C GLY A 106 6.79 12.03 6.39
N GLU A 107 6.86 12.02 7.72
CA GLU A 107 8.09 12.33 8.47
C GLU A 107 9.20 11.30 8.24
N VAL A 108 8.82 10.03 8.05
CA VAL A 108 9.75 8.90 7.79
C VAL A 108 10.18 8.83 6.32
N LYS A 109 9.71 9.76 5.46
CA LYS A 109 10.02 9.84 4.02
C LYS A 109 9.82 8.51 3.28
N LEU A 110 8.68 7.86 3.51
CA LEU A 110 8.33 6.64 2.78
C LEU A 110 8.06 6.97 1.32
N LEU A 111 8.49 6.11 0.39
CA LEU A 111 8.15 6.26 -1.02
C LEU A 111 6.72 5.79 -1.25
N GLU A 112 5.85 6.75 -1.58
CA GLU A 112 4.44 6.50 -1.85
C GLU A 112 4.10 6.74 -3.32
N THR A 113 3.13 5.98 -3.81
CA THR A 113 2.54 6.15 -5.15
C THR A 113 1.01 6.11 -5.08
N SER A 114 0.37 6.57 -6.15
CA SER A 114 -1.08 6.58 -6.32
C SER A 114 -1.44 6.44 -7.81
N SER A 115 -2.71 6.22 -8.11
CA SER A 115 -3.22 6.26 -9.50
C SER A 115 -2.98 7.61 -10.20
N CYS A 116 -2.85 8.70 -9.44
CA CYS A 116 -2.56 10.03 -9.99
C CYS A 116 -1.07 10.30 -10.22
N SER A 117 -0.16 9.51 -9.64
CA SER A 117 1.29 9.74 -9.74
C SER A 117 1.81 9.54 -11.17
N GLY A 118 1.07 8.81 -12.00
CA GLY A 118 1.48 8.42 -13.35
C GLY A 118 2.06 7.02 -13.46
N THR A 119 2.09 6.28 -12.34
CA THR A 119 2.41 4.86 -12.31
C THR A 119 1.46 4.06 -13.19
N LYS A 120 1.99 3.09 -13.93
CA LYS A 120 1.22 2.26 -14.87
C LYS A 120 1.95 0.95 -15.18
N ARG A 121 1.22 -0.03 -15.72
CA ARG A 121 1.84 -1.27 -16.22
C ARG A 121 2.76 -0.95 -17.39
N LEU A 122 3.86 -1.70 -17.49
CA LEU A 122 4.94 -1.38 -18.42
C LEU A 122 4.53 -1.54 -19.90
N ASP A 123 3.60 -2.46 -20.18
CA ASP A 123 2.99 -2.67 -21.50
C ASP A 123 2.06 -1.53 -21.92
N GLU A 124 1.56 -0.74 -20.97
CA GLU A 124 0.70 0.44 -21.19
C GLU A 124 1.50 1.77 -21.14
N ALA A 125 2.83 1.69 -20.96
CA ALA A 125 3.69 2.82 -20.66
C ALA A 125 4.56 3.32 -21.83
N GLU A 126 4.27 2.91 -23.05
CA GLU A 126 5.18 3.17 -24.17
C GLU A 126 5.35 4.66 -24.46
N ILE A 127 4.26 5.45 -24.39
CA ILE A 127 4.30 6.91 -24.59
C ILE A 127 5.18 7.58 -23.52
N GLU A 128 5.00 7.23 -22.24
CA GLU A 128 5.78 7.77 -21.14
C GLU A 128 7.25 7.37 -21.25
N LYS A 129 7.54 6.12 -21.61
CA LYS A 129 8.91 5.65 -21.81
C LYS A 129 9.60 6.41 -22.94
N MET A 130 8.93 6.61 -24.07
CA MET A 130 9.47 7.41 -25.17
C MET A 130 9.76 8.84 -24.70
N ALA A 131 8.82 9.48 -24.00
CA ALA A 131 9.03 10.81 -23.46
C ALA A 131 10.21 10.87 -22.48
N LEU A 132 10.30 9.91 -21.54
CA LEU A 132 11.38 9.81 -20.57
C LEU A 132 12.75 9.64 -21.23
N ARG A 133 12.86 8.87 -22.32
CA ARG A 133 14.11 8.71 -23.10
C ARG A 133 14.63 10.04 -23.66
N HIS A 134 13.74 10.99 -23.97
CA HIS A 134 14.13 12.28 -24.50
C HIS A 134 14.56 13.29 -23.43
N ILE A 135 14.04 13.16 -22.20
CA ILE A 135 14.21 14.16 -21.14
C ILE A 135 15.08 13.69 -19.96
N ALA A 136 15.34 12.38 -19.84
CA ALA A 136 16.10 11.79 -18.75
C ALA A 136 17.09 10.73 -19.23
N LYS A 137 18.24 10.67 -18.57
CA LYS A 137 19.24 9.63 -18.83
C LYS A 137 18.89 8.37 -18.05
N GLU A 138 18.55 7.30 -18.76
CA GLU A 138 18.34 6.00 -18.13
C GLU A 138 19.63 5.44 -17.51
N SER A 139 19.47 4.72 -16.41
CA SER A 139 20.56 4.01 -15.73
C SER A 139 20.07 2.68 -15.16
N VAL A 140 21.02 1.81 -14.82
CA VAL A 140 20.75 0.53 -14.14
C VAL A 140 21.13 0.63 -12.66
N PRO A 141 20.51 -0.15 -11.77
CA PRO A 141 20.89 -0.19 -10.37
C PRO A 141 22.38 -0.53 -10.18
N THR A 142 23.07 0.25 -9.37
CA THR A 142 24.48 0.03 -9.02
C THR A 142 24.65 -0.49 -7.60
N LYS A 143 23.68 -0.21 -6.72
CA LYS A 143 23.67 -0.67 -5.33
C LYS A 143 22.77 -1.91 -5.19
N LYS A 144 23.39 -3.08 -5.04
CA LYS A 144 22.62 -4.29 -4.71
C LYS A 144 22.13 -4.23 -3.26
N VAL A 145 20.83 -4.42 -3.08
CA VAL A 145 20.15 -4.51 -1.78
C VAL A 145 19.16 -5.68 -1.82
N ASP A 146 18.95 -6.31 -0.67
CA ASP A 146 17.92 -7.32 -0.46
C ASP A 146 16.97 -6.83 0.64
N LEU A 147 15.72 -6.57 0.27
CA LEU A 147 14.67 -6.02 1.12
C LEU A 147 13.57 -7.06 1.39
N LYS A 148 13.80 -8.34 1.07
CA LYS A 148 12.85 -9.42 1.37
C LYS A 148 12.57 -9.54 2.86
N ASP A 149 13.59 -9.40 3.71
CA ASP A 149 13.41 -9.46 5.17
C ASP A 149 12.54 -8.32 5.69
N GLU A 150 12.53 -7.16 5.02
CA GLU A 150 11.62 -6.07 5.34
C GLU A 150 10.18 -6.37 4.94
N MET A 151 9.95 -7.29 4.00
CA MET A 151 8.60 -7.73 3.66
C MET A 151 8.02 -8.64 4.73
N VAL A 152 8.81 -9.45 5.42
CA VAL A 152 8.27 -10.44 6.35
C VAL A 152 7.41 -9.77 7.43
N SER A 153 6.10 -10.07 7.42
CA SER A 153 5.17 -9.75 8.50
C SER A 153 5.44 -10.71 9.68
N GLY A 154 6.66 -10.68 10.20
CA GLY A 154 7.04 -11.54 11.30
C GLY A 154 6.19 -11.18 12.51
N LEU A 155 5.60 -12.19 13.15
CA LEU A 155 5.39 -12.08 14.59
C LEU A 155 6.69 -11.54 15.16
N SER A 156 6.61 -10.42 15.89
CA SER A 156 7.78 -9.83 16.53
C SER A 156 8.55 -10.95 17.22
N TRP A 157 9.88 -10.98 17.13
CA TRP A 157 10.70 -12.00 17.82
C TRP A 157 10.27 -12.17 19.28
N TRP A 158 9.78 -11.10 19.91
CA TRP A 158 9.24 -11.15 21.25
C TRP A 158 7.97 -12.01 21.37
N GLN A 159 7.05 -11.93 20.40
CA GLN A 159 5.88 -12.81 20.32
C GLN A 159 6.30 -14.29 20.15
N VAL A 160 7.34 -14.57 19.35
CA VAL A 160 7.88 -15.94 19.20
C VAL A 160 8.47 -16.46 20.52
N THR A 161 9.19 -15.61 21.26
CA THR A 161 9.72 -15.98 22.58
C THR A 161 8.62 -16.23 23.60
N ILE A 162 7.55 -15.41 23.61
CA ILE A 162 6.40 -15.58 24.50
C ILE A 162 5.68 -16.91 24.23
N ILE A 163 5.44 -17.23 22.95
CA ILE A 163 4.79 -18.49 22.55
C ILE A 163 5.66 -19.68 22.98
N SER A 164 6.96 -19.62 22.75
CA SER A 164 7.90 -20.69 23.14
C SER A 164 7.92 -20.95 24.65
N ILE A 165 7.94 -19.89 25.46
CA ILE A 165 7.89 -20.00 26.93
C ILE A 165 6.55 -20.59 27.39
N GLY A 166 5.43 -20.13 26.79
CA GLY A 166 4.10 -20.66 27.12
C GLY A 166 3.97 -22.15 26.85
N VAL A 167 4.52 -22.64 25.72
CA VAL A 167 4.53 -24.06 25.38
C VAL A 167 5.38 -24.86 26.38
N LEU A 168 6.56 -24.38 26.77
CA LEU A 168 7.40 -25.03 27.78
C LEU A 168 6.71 -25.14 29.14
N LEU A 169 6.00 -24.09 29.57
CA LEU A 169 5.24 -24.11 30.82
C LEU A 169 4.08 -25.11 30.77
N LEU A 170 3.35 -25.17 29.65
CA LEU A 170 2.28 -26.15 29.45
C LEU A 170 2.81 -27.58 29.53
N ILE A 171 3.94 -27.87 28.88
CA ILE A 171 4.60 -29.18 28.94
C ILE A 171 4.99 -29.52 30.39
N ALA A 172 5.57 -28.57 31.13
CA ALA A 172 5.96 -28.77 32.52
C ALA A 172 4.75 -29.07 33.42
N VAL A 173 3.63 -28.36 33.23
CA VAL A 173 2.38 -28.59 33.97
C VAL A 173 1.81 -29.97 33.66
N VAL A 174 1.79 -30.38 32.38
CA VAL A 174 1.33 -31.72 31.99
C VAL A 174 2.19 -32.81 32.63
N ILE A 175 3.52 -32.67 32.58
CA ILE A 175 4.46 -33.60 33.24
C ILE A 175 4.19 -33.67 34.74
N PHE A 176 3.96 -32.53 35.39
CA PHE A 176 3.66 -32.46 36.82
C PHE A 176 2.35 -33.16 37.17
N ILE A 177 1.28 -32.93 36.39
CA ILE A 177 -0.02 -33.59 36.58
C ILE A 177 0.13 -35.11 36.40
N VAL A 178 0.78 -35.57 35.33
CA VAL A 178 0.99 -37.00 35.06
C VAL A 178 1.83 -37.67 36.15
N LYS A 179 2.87 -37.01 36.66
CA LYS A 179 3.65 -37.53 37.80
C LYS A 179 2.82 -37.61 39.08
N ARG A 180 1.91 -36.66 39.30
CA ARG A 180 1.04 -36.63 40.48
C ARG A 180 -0.06 -37.68 40.43
N THR A 181 -0.62 -37.97 39.26
CA THR A 181 -1.64 -39.01 39.08
C THR A 181 -1.05 -40.42 39.12
N ARG A 182 0.21 -40.62 38.68
CA ARG A 182 0.91 -41.92 38.79
C ARG A 182 1.40 -42.30 40.20
N LYS A 183 1.45 -41.34 41.13
CA LYS A 183 1.87 -41.57 42.53
C LYS A 183 0.70 -41.82 43.50
N LYS A 184 -0.54 -41.69 43.04
CA LYS A 184 -1.75 -42.15 43.75
C LYS A 184 -2.09 -43.54 43.25
#